data_AF-A0A4Q7L688-F1
#
_entry.id   AF-A0A4Q7L688-F1
#
_cell.length_a   1.000
_cell.length_b   1.000
_cell.length_c   1.000
_cell.angle_alpha   90.00
_cell.angle_beta   90.00
_cell.angle_gamma   90.00
#
_symmetry.space_group_name_H-M   'P 1'
#
loop_
_entity.id
_entity.type
_entity.pdbx_description
1 polymer ?
#
loop_
_entity_poly.entity_id
_entity_poly.type
_entity_poly.pdbx_seq_one_letter_code
_entity_poly.pdbx_strand_id
1 'polypeptide(L)'
;MDGLITGAGRAAGWLAKAGWNVTKKLPGGDIADRQLKRLEYAVVDEVRKRLDYPGNALASPERTAGWRRQAIEGEVTDSGNGSPAQLVEPLRAAMAELLSASVTYGREASRDYLFAAVLRQVVPDEARILAATADGTVYPLVHLVTRGPLGGTRRTLLENFSSVAREAGVALVDQGPVYVGRLVRFGLLDIGGENTAQAGYYDMLLADSRIRGIIDGGKRVQVQRRTLGISAFGAELWEACDPSKLGQPELDRP
;
A
#
# COMPACT_ATOMS: atom_id res chain seq x y z
N MET A 1 54.96 -23.00 33.05
CA MET A 1 54.01 -23.88 32.36
C MET A 1 52.74 -23.07 32.15
N ASP A 2 52.58 -22.63 30.90
CA ASP A 2 51.40 -22.22 30.12
C ASP A 2 50.41 -21.22 30.74
N GLY A 3 50.04 -20.10 30.12
CA GLY A 3 50.20 -19.65 28.73
C GLY A 3 48.92 -18.91 28.33
N LEU A 4 49.03 -17.60 28.09
CA LEU A 4 47.95 -16.62 27.91
C LEU A 4 47.97 -16.14 26.44
N ILE A 5 46.81 -15.73 25.91
CA ILE A 5 46.56 -14.78 24.78
C ILE A 5 46.37 -15.36 23.35
N THR A 6 45.43 -14.70 22.63
CA THR A 6 45.19 -14.59 21.16
C THR A 6 44.51 -15.77 20.48
N GLY A 7 43.59 -15.60 19.53
CA GLY A 7 43.18 -14.46 18.71
C GLY A 7 42.41 -14.98 17.49
N ALA A 8 41.76 -14.06 16.79
CA ALA A 8 40.75 -14.25 15.75
C ALA A 8 41.12 -15.11 14.52
N GLY A 9 40.08 -15.64 13.88
CA GLY A 9 39.91 -15.63 12.43
C GLY A 9 40.43 -16.86 11.67
N ARG A 10 39.51 -17.56 10.99
CA ARG A 10 39.58 -17.89 9.55
C ARG A 10 38.37 -18.74 9.13
N ALA A 11 37.49 -18.11 8.35
CA ALA A 11 36.64 -18.81 7.40
C ALA A 11 37.48 -19.15 6.15
N ALA A 12 37.30 -20.33 5.57
CA ALA A 12 37.31 -20.57 4.13
C ALA A 12 37.13 -22.06 3.80
N GLY A 13 36.20 -22.33 2.89
CA GLY A 13 36.21 -23.50 2.02
C GLY A 13 35.11 -24.51 2.32
N TRP A 14 34.49 -25.03 1.25
CA TRP A 14 33.38 -26.00 1.18
C TRP A 14 32.00 -25.31 1.28
N LEU A 15 31.20 -25.08 0.22
CA LEU A 15 31.02 -25.76 -1.07
C LEU A 15 30.45 -24.81 -2.15
N ALA A 16 31.31 -24.24 -2.99
CA ALA A 16 30.95 -23.69 -4.31
C ALA A 16 31.05 -24.79 -5.38
N LYS A 17 30.25 -25.87 -5.25
CA LYS A 17 30.28 -26.97 -6.24
C LYS A 17 28.95 -27.74 -6.39
N ALA A 18 27.85 -27.01 -6.54
CA ALA A 18 26.63 -27.56 -7.11
C ALA A 18 26.07 -26.58 -8.15
N GLY A 19 26.84 -26.39 -9.22
CA GLY A 19 26.38 -25.74 -10.45
C GLY A 19 26.80 -26.60 -11.63
N TRP A 20 25.88 -27.40 -12.17
CA TRP A 20 25.74 -27.59 -13.62
C TRP A 20 24.44 -28.35 -13.93
N ASN A 21 23.78 -27.93 -15.01
CA ASN A 21 22.70 -28.58 -15.77
C ASN A 21 21.29 -28.01 -15.59
N VAL A 22 21.05 -26.78 -16.05
CA VAL A 22 19.96 -26.49 -17.01
C VAL A 22 20.36 -25.28 -17.86
N THR A 23 21.06 -25.53 -18.96
CA THR A 23 21.24 -24.56 -20.05
C THR A 23 21.16 -25.31 -21.37
N LYS A 24 19.95 -25.44 -21.93
CA LYS A 24 19.79 -25.52 -23.38
C LYS A 24 18.49 -24.82 -23.79
N LYS A 25 18.68 -23.86 -24.70
CA LYS A 25 17.69 -23.09 -25.49
C LYS A 25 17.33 -21.72 -24.94
N LEU A 26 18.25 -20.78 -25.08
CA LEU A 26 17.90 -19.39 -25.40
C LEU A 26 18.80 -18.90 -26.56
N PRO A 27 18.23 -18.38 -27.65
CA PRO A 27 18.98 -17.71 -28.71
C PRO A 27 19.38 -16.30 -28.27
N GLY A 28 20.65 -15.90 -28.51
CA GLY A 28 21.14 -14.54 -28.25
C GLY A 28 22.37 -14.41 -27.31
N GLY A 29 23.08 -15.49 -27.00
CA GLY A 29 24.11 -15.55 -25.95
C GLY A 29 25.47 -14.87 -26.23
N ASP A 30 25.74 -14.35 -27.43
CA ASP A 30 27.13 -14.01 -27.80
C ASP A 30 27.47 -12.50 -27.70
N ILE A 31 26.58 -11.66 -27.18
CA ILE A 31 26.83 -10.19 -27.08
C ILE A 31 27.06 -9.70 -25.64
N ALA A 32 26.76 -10.51 -24.61
CA ALA A 32 26.73 -10.03 -23.22
C ALA A 32 28.08 -10.13 -22.45
N ASP A 33 29.09 -10.81 -22.97
CA ASP A 33 30.21 -11.24 -22.11
C ASP A 33 31.38 -10.23 -22.00
N ARG A 34 31.41 -9.20 -22.85
CA ARG A 34 32.53 -8.24 -22.88
C ARG A 34 32.26 -6.86 -22.26
N GLN A 35 31.02 -6.56 -21.84
CA GLN A 35 30.69 -5.27 -21.24
C GLN A 35 30.41 -5.30 -19.72
N LEU A 36 30.11 -6.46 -19.13
CA LEU A 36 29.75 -6.53 -17.71
C LEU A 36 30.92 -6.33 -16.73
N LYS A 37 32.15 -6.68 -17.09
CA LYS A 37 33.29 -6.69 -16.14
C LYS A 37 33.81 -5.32 -15.70
N ARG A 38 33.38 -4.20 -16.31
CA ARG A 38 33.80 -2.84 -15.90
C ARG A 38 32.75 -2.06 -15.12
N LEU A 39 31.51 -2.54 -15.04
CA LEU A 39 30.42 -1.87 -14.31
C LEU A 39 30.24 -2.38 -12.87
N GLU A 40 30.78 -3.55 -12.54
CA GLU A 40 30.53 -4.23 -11.26
C GLU A 40 31.19 -3.55 -10.04
N TYR A 41 32.36 -2.93 -10.18
CA TYR A 41 33.08 -2.36 -9.03
C TYR A 41 32.78 -0.88 -8.76
N ALA A 42 32.33 -0.13 -9.75
CA ALA A 42 32.04 1.30 -9.59
C ALA A 42 30.63 1.56 -9.02
N VAL A 43 29.65 0.68 -9.30
CA VAL A 43 28.26 0.85 -8.84
C VAL A 43 28.10 0.36 -7.40
N VAL A 44 28.79 -0.71 -7.01
CA VAL A 44 28.65 -1.31 -5.67
C VAL A 44 29.31 -0.44 -4.59
N ASP A 45 30.46 0.20 -4.85
CA ASP A 45 31.12 1.06 -3.86
C ASP A 45 30.35 2.37 -3.61
N GLU A 46 29.72 2.90 -4.66
CA GLU A 46 28.89 4.11 -4.58
C GLU A 46 27.54 3.84 -3.90
N VAL A 47 26.92 2.67 -4.14
CA VAL A 47 25.70 2.24 -3.45
C VAL A 47 25.99 1.90 -1.99
N ARG A 48 27.14 1.29 -1.69
CA ARG A 48 27.56 0.99 -0.31
C ARG A 48 27.90 2.25 0.49
N LYS A 49 28.62 3.22 -0.10
CA LYS A 49 28.85 4.54 0.52
C LYS A 49 27.55 5.31 0.79
N ARG A 50 26.49 5.05 0.04
CA ARG A 50 25.15 5.64 0.24
C ARG A 50 24.29 4.89 1.26
N LEU A 51 24.68 3.67 1.63
CA LEU A 51 24.00 2.82 2.61
C LEU A 51 24.63 2.91 4.01
N ASP A 52 25.92 3.25 4.12
CA ASP A 52 26.64 3.33 5.40
C ASP A 52 26.54 4.70 6.10
N TYR A 53 25.36 5.34 6.12
CA TYR A 53 25.09 6.46 7.05
C TYR A 53 24.34 5.94 8.30
N PRO A 54 24.86 6.16 9.51
CA PRO A 54 24.24 5.65 10.74
C PRO A 54 22.96 6.44 11.04
N GLY A 55 21.83 5.81 10.73
CA GLY A 55 20.49 6.32 10.99
C GLY A 55 19.98 7.23 9.86
N ASN A 56 18.83 6.88 9.29
CA ASN A 56 17.98 7.74 8.46
C ASN A 56 18.31 7.86 6.96
N ALA A 57 17.65 7.04 6.12
CA ALA A 57 17.43 7.36 4.69
C ALA A 57 16.12 6.80 4.11
N LEU A 58 15.18 6.33 4.95
CA LEU A 58 13.79 6.06 4.55
C LEU A 58 12.84 7.23 4.86
N ALA A 59 13.33 8.33 5.45
CA ALA A 59 12.61 9.57 5.66
C ALA A 59 13.26 10.73 4.87
N SER A 60 12.83 10.92 3.63
CA SER A 60 13.01 12.17 2.88
C SER A 60 11.87 12.28 1.85
N PRO A 61 10.88 13.18 2.07
CA PRO A 61 9.76 13.41 1.15
C PRO A 61 10.23 13.73 -0.28
N GLU A 62 11.44 14.29 -0.40
CA GLU A 62 12.12 14.63 -1.65
C GLU A 62 12.28 13.44 -2.62
N ARG A 63 12.52 12.23 -2.11
CA ARG A 63 13.07 11.12 -2.94
C ARG A 63 11.98 10.22 -3.52
N THR A 64 10.85 10.06 -2.85
CA THR A 64 9.66 9.41 -3.42
C THR A 64 8.91 10.36 -4.35
N ALA A 65 8.94 11.67 -4.07
CA ALA A 65 8.61 12.66 -5.08
C ALA A 65 9.61 12.65 -6.24
N GLY A 66 10.87 12.26 -5.99
CA GLY A 66 11.95 12.17 -6.98
C GLY A 66 11.69 11.21 -8.13
N TRP A 67 11.13 10.01 -7.93
CA TRP A 67 10.80 9.13 -9.07
C TRP A 67 9.57 9.62 -9.86
N ARG A 68 8.60 10.28 -9.20
CA ARG A 68 7.48 10.96 -9.88
C ARG A 68 7.90 12.25 -10.58
N ARG A 69 8.78 13.05 -9.98
CA ARG A 69 9.35 14.27 -10.57
C ARG A 69 10.32 13.93 -11.69
N GLN A 70 11.20 12.95 -11.55
CA GLN A 70 12.12 12.57 -12.63
C GLN A 70 11.40 11.93 -13.83
N ALA A 71 10.22 11.34 -13.63
CA ALA A 71 9.35 10.89 -14.72
C ALA A 71 8.56 12.03 -15.42
N ILE A 72 8.43 13.21 -14.79
CA ILE A 72 7.65 14.37 -15.30
C ILE A 72 8.55 15.55 -15.71
N GLU A 73 9.70 15.70 -15.06
CA GLU A 73 10.76 16.71 -15.24
C GLU A 73 12.02 16.09 -15.90
N GLY A 74 11.86 14.91 -16.52
CA GLY A 74 12.75 14.51 -17.60
C GLY A 74 12.67 15.61 -18.65
N GLU A 75 13.68 16.46 -18.64
CA GLU A 75 13.94 17.57 -19.54
C GLU A 75 13.28 17.31 -20.89
N VAL A 76 12.30 18.16 -21.24
CA VAL A 76 11.68 18.19 -22.56
C VAL A 76 12.73 18.69 -23.54
N THR A 77 13.74 17.86 -23.80
CA THR A 77 14.45 17.89 -25.07
C THR A 77 13.50 17.25 -26.06
N ASP A 78 12.89 18.13 -26.85
CA ASP A 78 12.07 17.83 -28.01
C ASP A 78 12.67 16.69 -28.86
N SER A 79 12.24 15.46 -28.57
CA SER A 79 12.42 14.26 -29.39
C SER A 79 11.50 13.18 -28.83
N GLY A 80 10.25 13.20 -29.29
CA GLY A 80 9.18 12.29 -28.88
C GLY A 80 9.45 10.83 -29.26
N ASN A 81 10.23 10.13 -28.44
CA ASN A 81 10.37 8.68 -28.54
C ASN A 81 10.76 8.00 -27.22
N GLY A 82 9.96 8.22 -26.16
CA GLY A 82 10.03 7.39 -24.96
C GLY A 82 9.50 5.99 -25.28
N SER A 83 10.38 5.10 -25.74
CA SER A 83 9.98 3.73 -26.12
C SER A 83 9.49 2.97 -24.89
N PRO A 84 8.43 2.13 -25.01
CA PRO A 84 7.97 1.27 -23.92
C PRO A 84 9.11 0.48 -23.25
N ALA A 85 10.14 0.11 -24.00
CA ALA A 85 11.32 -0.58 -23.49
C ALA A 85 12.10 0.22 -22.42
N GLN A 86 12.16 1.55 -22.55
CA GLN A 86 12.86 2.43 -21.59
C GLN A 86 12.09 2.60 -20.28
N LEU A 87 10.76 2.47 -20.29
CA LEU A 87 9.93 2.47 -19.07
C LEU A 87 9.90 1.10 -18.38
N VAL A 88 10.07 0.03 -19.16
CA VAL A 88 10.08 -1.34 -18.63
C VAL A 88 11.35 -1.62 -17.83
N GLU A 89 12.50 -1.06 -18.20
CA GLU A 89 13.76 -1.30 -17.48
C GLU A 89 13.76 -0.76 -16.03
N PRO A 90 13.29 0.48 -15.76
CA PRO A 90 13.06 0.97 -14.40
C PRO A 90 12.07 0.13 -13.59
N LEU A 91 11.02 -0.41 -14.21
CA LEU A 91 10.04 -1.25 -13.52
C LEU A 91 10.61 -2.61 -13.14
N ARG A 92 11.44 -3.21 -14.01
CA ARG A 92 12.15 -4.46 -13.71
C ARG A 92 13.15 -4.26 -12.57
N ALA A 93 13.89 -3.15 -12.58
CA ALA A 93 14.81 -2.81 -11.50
C ALA A 93 14.06 -2.61 -10.16
N ALA A 94 12.96 -1.85 -10.15
CA ALA A 94 12.14 -1.66 -8.96
C ALA A 94 11.56 -2.99 -8.43
N MET A 95 11.11 -3.88 -9.32
CA MET A 95 10.65 -5.21 -8.93
C MET A 95 11.79 -6.07 -8.36
N ALA A 96 12.98 -6.02 -8.94
CA ALA A 96 14.15 -6.74 -8.43
C ALA A 96 14.54 -6.27 -7.02
N GLU A 97 14.46 -4.96 -6.75
CA GLU A 97 14.67 -4.40 -5.42
C GLU A 97 13.62 -4.90 -4.41
N LEU A 98 12.33 -4.91 -4.77
CA LEU A 98 11.27 -5.46 -3.91
C LEU A 98 11.50 -6.94 -3.57
N LEU A 99 11.90 -7.73 -4.57
CA LEU A 99 12.20 -9.15 -4.37
C LEU A 99 13.43 -9.35 -3.49
N SER A 100 14.50 -8.58 -3.70
CA SER A 100 15.68 -8.62 -2.84
C SER A 100 15.36 -8.20 -1.40
N ALA A 101 14.52 -7.17 -1.21
CA ALA A 101 14.07 -6.73 0.10
C ALA A 101 13.27 -7.83 0.82
N SER A 102 12.43 -8.57 0.10
CA SER A 102 11.62 -9.66 0.67
C SER A 102 12.45 -10.82 1.26
N VAL A 103 13.67 -11.02 0.75
CA VAL A 103 14.60 -12.04 1.27
C VAL A 103 15.44 -11.49 2.43
N THR A 104 15.71 -10.19 2.43
CA THR A 104 16.64 -9.56 3.36
C THR A 104 15.96 -9.07 4.64
N TYR A 105 14.71 -8.61 4.54
CA TYR A 105 14.01 -8.00 5.67
C TYR A 105 13.48 -9.05 6.65
N GLY A 106 13.72 -8.80 7.94
CA GLY A 106 13.04 -9.50 9.01
C GLY A 106 11.55 -9.16 9.07
N ARG A 107 10.82 -9.84 9.95
CA ARG A 107 9.36 -9.67 10.12
C ARG A 107 8.96 -8.21 10.42
N GLU A 108 9.64 -7.58 11.37
CA GLU A 108 9.34 -6.22 11.82
C GLU A 108 9.59 -5.19 10.71
N ALA A 109 10.80 -5.20 10.12
CA ALA A 109 11.15 -4.33 8.99
C ALA A 109 10.21 -4.51 7.78
N SER A 110 9.75 -5.74 7.51
CA SER A 110 8.77 -6.01 6.45
C SER A 110 7.40 -5.41 6.77
N ARG A 111 6.98 -5.44 8.04
CA ARG A 111 5.72 -4.84 8.51
C ARG A 111 5.76 -3.32 8.38
N ASP A 112 6.83 -2.69 8.84
CA ASP A 112 7.02 -1.24 8.73
C ASP A 112 7.06 -0.78 7.28
N TYR A 113 7.72 -1.56 6.41
CA TYR A 113 7.73 -1.31 4.98
C TYR A 113 6.32 -1.34 4.38
N LEU A 114 5.52 -2.36 4.73
CA LEU A 114 4.13 -2.47 4.30
C LEU A 114 3.29 -1.28 4.76
N PHE A 115 3.36 -0.94 6.04
CA PHE A 115 2.63 0.20 6.60
C PHE A 115 3.01 1.53 5.94
N ALA A 116 4.31 1.78 5.75
CA ALA A 116 4.79 2.95 5.04
C ALA A 116 4.31 2.98 3.57
N ALA A 117 4.27 1.83 2.89
CA ALA A 117 3.76 1.74 1.52
C ALA A 117 2.26 2.04 1.41
N VAL A 118 1.45 1.62 2.39
CA VAL A 118 0.02 1.93 2.46
C VAL A 118 -0.19 3.41 2.80
N LEU A 119 0.46 3.93 3.84
CA LEU A 119 0.31 5.34 4.26
C LEU A 119 0.65 6.34 3.14
N ARG A 120 1.64 6.02 2.28
CA ARG A 120 1.98 6.84 1.11
C ARG A 120 0.87 6.96 0.07
N GLN A 121 -0.16 6.12 0.12
CA GLN A 121 -1.29 6.12 -0.82
C GLN A 121 -2.57 6.71 -0.23
N VAL A 122 -2.60 6.91 1.09
CA VAL A 122 -3.76 7.45 1.83
C VAL A 122 -3.78 8.97 1.69
N VAL A 123 -4.96 9.53 1.37
CA VAL A 123 -5.14 10.99 1.33
C VAL A 123 -5.60 11.53 2.70
N PRO A 124 -5.50 12.85 2.97
CA PRO A 124 -5.85 13.41 4.28
C PRO A 124 -7.29 13.11 4.74
N ASP A 125 -8.27 13.17 3.84
CA ASP A 125 -9.67 12.86 4.16
C ASP A 125 -9.89 11.36 4.49
N GLU A 126 -9.11 10.47 3.86
CA GLU A 126 -9.13 9.03 4.20
C GLU A 126 -8.51 8.77 5.57
N ALA A 127 -7.43 9.48 5.92
CA ALA A 127 -6.82 9.41 7.24
C ALA A 127 -7.80 9.87 8.34
N ARG A 128 -8.62 10.90 8.07
CA ARG A 128 -9.69 11.34 8.99
C ARG A 128 -10.73 10.25 9.21
N ILE A 129 -11.18 9.58 8.14
CA ILE A 129 -12.12 8.46 8.25
C ILE A 129 -11.50 7.32 9.05
N LEU A 130 -10.24 6.98 8.79
CA LEU A 130 -9.54 5.93 9.54
C LEU A 130 -9.47 6.26 11.03
N ALA A 131 -9.12 7.51 11.37
CA ALA A 131 -9.11 8.00 12.75
C ALA A 131 -10.49 7.87 13.43
N ALA A 132 -11.56 8.20 12.73
CA ALA A 132 -12.93 8.12 13.25
C ALA A 132 -13.41 6.67 13.50
N THR A 133 -12.72 5.68 12.95
CA THR A 133 -13.00 4.23 13.15
C THR A 133 -12.00 3.53 14.06
N ALA A 134 -10.94 4.23 14.46
CA ALA A 134 -9.79 3.63 15.16
C ALA A 134 -10.13 3.10 16.56
N ASP A 135 -11.12 3.69 17.22
CA ASP A 135 -11.63 3.26 18.52
C ASP A 135 -12.57 2.04 18.44
N GLY A 136 -12.75 1.48 17.25
CA GLY A 136 -13.66 0.38 16.99
C GLY A 136 -15.11 0.82 16.75
N THR A 137 -15.38 2.12 16.63
CA THR A 137 -16.71 2.62 16.27
C THR A 137 -17.15 2.07 14.91
N VAL A 138 -18.37 1.55 14.87
CA VAL A 138 -18.99 0.95 13.68
C VAL A 138 -20.05 1.88 13.12
N TYR A 139 -19.93 2.23 11.85
CA TYR A 139 -20.84 3.15 11.16
C TYR A 139 -21.86 2.41 10.30
N PRO A 140 -23.09 2.94 10.18
CA PRO A 140 -24.09 2.42 9.24
C PRO A 140 -23.61 2.66 7.80
N LEU A 141 -23.81 1.68 6.93
CA LEU A 141 -23.48 1.76 5.51
C LEU A 141 -24.64 1.23 4.66
N VAL A 142 -24.90 1.89 3.54
CA VAL A 142 -25.94 1.51 2.59
C VAL A 142 -25.36 1.38 1.18
N HIS A 143 -25.76 0.31 0.49
CA HIS A 143 -25.62 0.19 -0.95
C HIS A 143 -27.01 0.18 -1.60
N LEU A 144 -27.12 0.80 -2.78
CA LEU A 144 -28.30 0.73 -3.63
C LEU A 144 -27.96 -0.05 -4.88
N VAL A 145 -28.78 -1.04 -5.19
CA VAL A 145 -28.58 -1.92 -6.34
C VAL A 145 -29.92 -2.13 -7.04
N THR A 146 -29.90 -2.32 -8.35
CA THR A 146 -31.08 -2.71 -9.11
C THR A 146 -30.90 -4.10 -9.69
N ARG A 147 -32.01 -4.82 -9.82
CA ARG A 147 -32.07 -6.11 -10.53
C ARG A 147 -32.65 -5.88 -11.91
N GLY A 148 -31.95 -6.36 -12.94
CA GLY A 148 -32.47 -6.34 -14.32
C GLY A 148 -33.78 -7.13 -14.45
N PRO A 149 -34.61 -6.83 -15.46
CA PRO A 149 -35.77 -7.66 -15.79
C PRO A 149 -35.34 -9.10 -16.10
N LEU A 150 -36.18 -10.08 -15.74
CA LEU A 150 -35.98 -11.53 -15.98
C LEU A 150 -34.66 -12.12 -15.43
N GLY A 151 -34.19 -11.66 -14.27
CA GLY A 151 -32.98 -12.23 -13.66
C GLY A 151 -31.67 -11.74 -14.29
N GLY A 152 -31.73 -10.65 -15.08
CA GLY A 152 -30.56 -9.99 -15.63
C GLY A 152 -29.61 -9.41 -14.57
N THR A 153 -28.42 -9.02 -15.02
CA THR A 153 -27.29 -8.56 -14.20
C THR A 153 -27.70 -7.52 -13.16
N ARG A 154 -27.29 -7.75 -11.91
CA ARG A 154 -27.43 -6.78 -10.82
C ARG A 154 -26.51 -5.60 -11.12
N ARG A 155 -27.06 -4.39 -11.17
CA ARG A 155 -26.28 -3.17 -11.34
C ARG A 155 -26.22 -2.42 -10.02
N THR A 156 -25.02 -2.02 -9.61
CA THR A 156 -24.85 -1.06 -8.52
C THR A 156 -25.27 0.33 -8.98
N LEU A 157 -26.12 0.98 -8.19
CA LEU A 157 -26.52 2.37 -8.36
C LEU A 157 -25.73 3.30 -7.42
N LEU A 158 -25.47 2.84 -6.20
CA LEU A 158 -24.67 3.54 -5.20
C LEU A 158 -24.00 2.51 -4.29
N GLU A 159 -22.74 2.72 -3.97
CA GLU A 159 -21.98 1.90 -3.02
C GLU A 159 -21.40 2.78 -1.92
N ASN A 160 -21.14 2.20 -0.76
CA ASN A 160 -20.36 2.81 0.33
C ASN A 160 -20.94 4.12 0.89
N PHE A 161 -22.27 4.29 0.86
CA PHE A 161 -22.88 5.46 1.45
C PHE A 161 -22.97 5.30 2.97
N SER A 162 -22.31 6.18 3.72
CA SER A 162 -22.22 6.12 5.17
C SER A 162 -22.16 7.53 5.77
N SER A 163 -22.53 7.67 7.04
CA SER A 163 -22.40 8.92 7.79
C SER A 163 -20.95 9.24 8.17
N VAL A 164 -20.05 8.26 8.12
CA VAL A 164 -18.66 8.37 8.58
C VAL A 164 -17.90 9.56 8.00
N ALA A 165 -18.10 9.90 6.72
CA ALA A 165 -17.40 11.02 6.09
C ALA A 165 -17.75 12.36 6.76
N ARG A 166 -19.02 12.53 7.13
CA ARG A 166 -19.50 13.73 7.81
C ARG A 166 -18.99 13.79 9.25
N GLU A 167 -19.07 12.67 9.96
CA GLU A 167 -18.66 12.55 11.36
C GLU A 167 -17.15 12.69 11.53
N ALA A 168 -16.36 12.14 10.60
CA ALA A 168 -14.91 12.33 10.52
C ALA A 168 -14.49 13.74 10.09
N GLY A 169 -15.45 14.60 9.71
CA GLY A 169 -15.18 15.97 9.27
C GLY A 169 -14.29 16.04 8.03
N VAL A 170 -14.49 15.16 7.04
CA VAL A 170 -13.73 15.23 5.78
C VAL A 170 -14.07 16.51 5.01
N ALA A 171 -13.13 17.04 4.24
CA ALA A 171 -13.35 18.27 3.47
C ALA A 171 -14.38 18.05 2.34
N LEU A 172 -14.27 16.94 1.61
CA LEU A 172 -15.16 16.61 0.50
C LEU A 172 -16.18 15.53 0.91
N VAL A 173 -17.17 15.90 1.74
CA VAL A 173 -18.18 14.96 2.28
C VAL A 173 -18.91 14.19 1.18
N ASP A 174 -19.16 14.81 0.03
CA ASP A 174 -19.81 14.16 -1.11
C ASP A 174 -18.98 13.05 -1.77
N GLN A 175 -17.65 13.07 -1.55
CA GLN A 175 -16.73 12.01 -1.98
C GLN A 175 -16.58 10.91 -0.92
N GLY A 176 -17.35 10.95 0.18
CA GLY A 176 -17.36 9.92 1.22
C GLY A 176 -17.40 8.48 0.69
N PRO A 177 -18.32 8.14 -0.23
CA PRO A 177 -18.36 6.82 -0.87
C PRO A 177 -17.06 6.40 -1.58
N VAL A 178 -16.35 7.35 -2.18
CA VAL A 178 -15.08 7.10 -2.88
C VAL A 178 -13.97 6.81 -1.87
N TYR A 179 -13.88 7.61 -0.81
CA TYR A 179 -12.90 7.40 0.26
C TYR A 179 -13.10 6.06 0.97
N VAL A 180 -14.35 5.75 1.35
CA VAL A 180 -14.69 4.46 1.97
C VAL A 180 -14.32 3.31 1.02
N GLY A 181 -14.68 3.39 -0.27
CA GLY A 181 -14.34 2.35 -1.23
C GLY A 181 -12.83 2.15 -1.41
N ARG A 182 -12.03 3.22 -1.35
CA ARG A 182 -10.57 3.14 -1.41
C ARG A 182 -9.98 2.52 -0.14
N LEU A 183 -10.44 2.92 1.05
CA LEU A 183 -10.01 2.34 2.32
C LEU A 183 -10.34 0.85 2.43
N VAL A 184 -11.53 0.43 1.98
CA VAL A 184 -11.90 -0.99 1.90
C VAL A 184 -10.99 -1.74 0.93
N ARG A 185 -10.66 -1.16 -0.24
CA ARG A 185 -9.73 -1.77 -1.21
C ARG A 185 -8.29 -1.86 -0.70
N PHE A 186 -7.87 -0.97 0.19
CA PHE A 186 -6.59 -1.08 0.90
C PHE A 186 -6.64 -2.07 2.06
N GLY A 187 -7.81 -2.63 2.37
CA GLY A 187 -8.00 -3.54 3.50
C GLY A 187 -7.91 -2.84 4.85
N LEU A 188 -8.11 -1.52 4.91
CA LEU A 188 -8.07 -0.73 6.16
C LEU A 188 -9.42 -0.68 6.88
N LEU A 189 -10.50 -0.80 6.12
CA LEU A 189 -11.86 -0.90 6.63
C LEU A 189 -12.51 -2.17 6.09
N ASP A 190 -13.45 -2.73 6.85
CA ASP A 190 -14.26 -3.87 6.47
C ASP A 190 -15.75 -3.52 6.43
N ILE A 191 -16.47 -4.19 5.53
CA ILE A 191 -17.93 -4.07 5.41
C ILE A 191 -18.56 -5.32 6.03
N GLY A 192 -19.24 -5.13 7.16
CA GLY A 192 -19.96 -6.17 7.88
C GLY A 192 -21.43 -6.29 7.48
N GLY A 193 -22.10 -7.27 8.10
CA GLY A 193 -23.55 -7.47 7.94
C GLY A 193 -24.39 -6.30 8.47
N GLU A 194 -25.70 -6.37 8.25
CA GLU A 194 -26.65 -5.43 8.85
C GLU A 194 -26.64 -5.56 10.38
N ASN A 195 -26.62 -4.42 11.08
CA ASN A 195 -26.78 -4.38 12.52
C ASN A 195 -28.14 -3.76 12.88
N THR A 196 -29.07 -4.57 13.36
CA THR A 196 -30.44 -4.12 13.69
C THR A 196 -30.49 -3.05 14.79
N ALA A 197 -29.48 -2.98 15.66
CA ALA A 197 -29.36 -1.92 16.66
C ALA A 197 -29.17 -0.52 16.02
N GLN A 198 -28.72 -0.46 14.76
CA GLN A 198 -28.53 0.77 14.00
C GLN A 198 -29.71 1.13 13.08
N ALA A 199 -30.89 0.51 13.28
CA ALA A 199 -32.08 0.73 12.44
C ALA A 199 -32.39 2.22 12.21
N GLY A 200 -32.43 3.02 13.28
CA GLY A 200 -32.69 4.46 13.18
C GLY A 200 -31.64 5.21 12.36
N TYR A 201 -30.36 4.84 12.45
CA TYR A 201 -29.31 5.45 11.65
C TYR A 201 -29.41 5.07 10.16
N TYR A 202 -29.81 3.84 9.84
CA TYR A 202 -30.09 3.47 8.45
C TYR A 202 -31.23 4.30 7.88
N ASP A 203 -32.29 4.52 8.63
CA ASP A 203 -33.42 5.33 8.17
C ASP A 203 -33.02 6.79 7.95
N MET A 204 -32.11 7.33 8.78
CA MET A 204 -31.50 8.65 8.54
C MET A 204 -30.67 8.69 7.25
N LEU A 205 -29.87 7.65 6.95
CA LEU A 205 -29.16 7.57 5.68
C LEU A 205 -30.11 7.52 4.49
N LEU A 206 -31.17 6.70 4.57
CA LEU A 206 -32.19 6.58 3.53
C LEU A 206 -33.02 7.87 3.35
N ALA A 207 -33.02 8.75 4.35
CA ALA A 207 -33.63 10.06 4.25
C ALA A 207 -32.80 11.10 3.46
N ASP A 208 -31.53 10.82 3.16
CA ASP A 208 -30.68 11.72 2.34
C ASP A 208 -31.31 11.90 0.95
N SER A 209 -31.37 13.15 0.48
CA SER A 209 -32.02 13.50 -0.79
C SER A 209 -31.40 12.80 -2.00
N ARG A 210 -30.10 12.51 -1.96
CA ARG A 210 -29.39 11.79 -3.04
C ARG A 210 -29.84 10.34 -3.11
N ILE A 211 -30.03 9.69 -1.96
CA ILE A 211 -30.56 8.32 -1.90
C ILE A 211 -32.00 8.31 -2.38
N ARG A 212 -32.84 9.22 -1.88
CA ARG A 212 -34.25 9.32 -2.31
C ARG A 212 -34.36 9.51 -3.82
N GLY A 213 -33.56 10.41 -4.41
CA GLY A 213 -33.53 10.64 -5.84
C GLY A 213 -33.20 9.38 -6.66
N ILE A 214 -32.30 8.53 -6.16
CA ILE A 214 -31.96 7.24 -6.81
C ILE A 214 -33.10 6.22 -6.66
N ILE A 215 -33.72 6.16 -5.48
CA ILE A 215 -34.83 5.24 -5.20
C ILE A 215 -36.05 5.61 -6.06
N ASP A 216 -36.44 6.88 -6.06
CA ASP A 216 -37.64 7.37 -6.74
C ASP A 216 -37.48 7.33 -8.27
N GLY A 217 -36.27 7.59 -8.77
CA GLY A 217 -35.96 7.50 -10.20
C GLY A 217 -35.71 6.07 -10.70
N GLY A 218 -35.48 5.11 -9.79
CA GLY A 218 -35.03 3.77 -10.12
C GLY A 218 -36.14 2.72 -10.12
N LYS A 219 -36.19 1.89 -11.16
CA LYS A 219 -37.05 0.69 -11.12
C LYS A 219 -36.38 -0.40 -10.27
N ARG A 220 -37.13 -0.99 -9.32
CA ARG A 220 -36.74 -2.17 -8.52
C ARG A 220 -35.42 -1.97 -7.75
N VAL A 221 -35.24 -0.79 -7.15
CA VAL A 221 -34.09 -0.52 -6.29
C VAL A 221 -34.19 -1.35 -5.02
N GLN A 222 -33.13 -2.07 -4.69
CA GLN A 222 -32.96 -2.79 -3.45
C GLN A 222 -31.94 -2.06 -2.59
N VAL A 223 -32.31 -1.82 -1.34
CA VAL A 223 -31.43 -1.27 -0.31
C VAL A 223 -30.70 -2.44 0.35
N GLN A 224 -29.36 -2.34 0.45
CA GLN A 224 -28.55 -3.25 1.24
C GLN A 224 -27.98 -2.49 2.42
N ARG A 225 -28.45 -2.80 3.63
CA ARG A 225 -27.93 -2.27 4.89
C ARG A 225 -26.73 -3.09 5.34
N ARG A 226 -25.67 -2.42 5.74
CA ARG A 226 -24.36 -2.98 6.10
C ARG A 226 -23.76 -2.16 7.23
N THR A 227 -22.66 -2.65 7.78
CA THR A 227 -21.85 -1.91 8.74
C THR A 227 -20.48 -1.64 8.14
N LEU A 228 -19.84 -0.57 8.58
CA LEU A 228 -18.48 -0.20 8.23
C LEU A 228 -17.67 -0.05 9.52
N GLY A 229 -16.56 -0.76 9.62
CA GLY A 229 -15.65 -0.65 10.77
C GLY A 229 -14.21 -0.79 10.33
N ILE A 230 -13.29 -0.51 11.25
CA ILE A 230 -11.86 -0.76 11.02
C ILE A 230 -11.60 -2.26 10.87
N SER A 231 -10.74 -2.64 9.93
CA SER A 231 -10.32 -4.03 9.76
C SER A 231 -9.25 -4.40 10.79
N ALA A 232 -8.92 -5.68 10.92
CA ALA A 232 -7.79 -6.13 11.74
C ALA A 232 -6.46 -5.50 11.26
N PHE A 233 -6.22 -5.46 9.95
CA PHE A 233 -5.04 -4.83 9.36
C PHE A 233 -5.02 -3.31 9.58
N GLY A 234 -6.17 -2.66 9.45
CA GLY A 234 -6.32 -1.23 9.70
C GLY A 234 -6.03 -0.86 11.15
N ALA A 235 -6.51 -1.67 12.11
CA ALA A 235 -6.23 -1.48 13.53
C ALA A 235 -4.74 -1.67 13.84
N GLU A 236 -4.11 -2.71 13.29
CA GLU A 236 -2.67 -2.91 13.43
C GLU A 236 -1.84 -1.75 12.86
N LEU A 237 -2.23 -1.24 11.69
CA LEU A 237 -1.57 -0.09 11.07
C LEU A 237 -1.76 1.17 11.93
N TRP A 238 -2.99 1.43 12.39
CA TRP A 238 -3.30 2.58 13.25
C TRP A 238 -2.47 2.54 14.53
N GLU A 239 -2.44 1.42 15.22
CA GLU A 239 -1.67 1.25 16.46
C GLU A 239 -0.17 1.53 16.29
N ALA A 240 0.38 1.23 15.11
CA ALA A 240 1.77 1.48 14.78
C ALA A 240 2.07 2.94 14.40
N CYS A 241 1.08 3.69 13.89
CA CYS A 241 1.27 5.07 13.43
C CYS A 241 0.44 6.11 14.21
N ASP A 242 -0.16 5.73 15.34
CA ASP A 242 -1.05 6.58 16.12
C ASP A 242 -0.32 7.88 16.54
N PRO A 243 -0.76 9.05 16.02
CA PRO A 243 -0.10 10.31 16.32
C PRO A 243 -0.23 10.72 17.79
N SER A 244 -1.19 10.16 18.55
CA SER A 244 -1.33 10.46 19.98
C SER A 244 -0.15 9.94 20.81
N LYS A 245 0.61 8.96 20.28
CA LYS A 245 1.77 8.36 20.91
C LYS A 245 3.09 9.07 20.59
N LEU A 246 3.06 10.14 19.80
CA LEU A 246 4.24 10.95 19.47
C LEU A 246 4.92 11.48 20.75
N GLY A 247 6.18 11.08 20.97
CA GLY A 247 6.97 11.51 22.13
C GLY A 247 6.85 10.64 23.38
N GLN A 248 6.08 9.55 23.34
CA GLN A 248 6.12 8.52 24.37
C GLN A 248 7.34 7.61 24.12
N PRO A 249 8.21 7.37 25.11
CA PRO A 249 9.28 6.39 24.95
C PRO A 249 8.67 5.02 24.66
N GLU A 250 9.26 4.27 23.73
CA GLU A 250 8.89 2.91 23.35
C GLU A 250 9.24 1.93 24.50
N LEU A 251 8.63 2.16 25.65
CA LEU A 251 8.69 1.30 26.82
C LEU A 251 7.51 0.35 26.71
N ASP A 252 7.83 -0.95 26.65
CA ASP A 252 6.91 -2.09 26.56
C ASP A 252 6.30 -2.36 25.17
N ARG A 253 7.13 -2.86 24.25
CA ARG A 253 6.69 -3.98 23.40
C ARG A 253 7.34 -5.27 23.92
N PRO A 254 6.54 -6.32 24.22
CA PRO A 254 7.06 -7.61 24.65
C PRO A 254 7.85 -8.32 23.54
#